data_AF-A0A059B7D3-F1
#
_entry.id   AF-A0A059B7D3-F1
#
_cell.length_a   1.000
_cell.length_b   1.000
_cell.length_c   1.000
_cell.angle_alpha   90.00
_cell.angle_beta   90.00
_cell.angle_gamma   90.00
#
_symmetry.space_group_name_H-M   'P 1'
#
loop_
_entity.id
_entity.type
_entity.pdbx_description
1 polymer ?
#
loop_
_entity_poly.entity_id
_entity_poly.type
_entity_poly.pdbx_seq_one_letter_code
_entity_poly.pdbx_strand_id
1 'polypeptide(L)' 'MTRMKRRYLFIPSAEIFSRASVRWIGYDRVCNPYWSHSVQAFVARTLDTIIVWGLECYAKWLRGARERSRR' A
#
# COMPACT_ATOMS: atom_id res chain seq x y z
N MET A 1 18.31 -18.25 26.95
CA MET A 1 18.12 -16.92 26.34
C MET A 1 17.11 -17.04 25.20
N THR A 2 15.82 -16.93 25.51
CA THR A 2 14.75 -16.98 24.50
C THR A 2 14.71 -15.65 23.77
N ARG A 3 15.45 -15.55 22.66
CA ARG A 3 15.43 -14.37 21.78
C ARG A 3 14.02 -14.27 21.18
N MET A 4 13.19 -13.37 21.72
CA MET A 4 11.93 -13.00 21.09
C MET A 4 12.25 -12.51 19.68
N LYS A 5 11.98 -13.33 18.66
CA LYS A 5 12.15 -12.93 17.26
C LYS A 5 11.22 -11.74 17.04
N ARG A 6 11.80 -10.56 16.80
CA ARG A 6 11.07 -9.35 16.40
C ARG A 6 10.22 -9.71 15.19
N ARG A 7 8.91 -9.85 15.40
CA ARG A 7 7.96 -10.17 14.32
C ARG A 7 7.68 -8.87 13.58
N TYR A 8 8.43 -8.64 12.54
CA TYR A 8 8.12 -7.59 11.58
C TYR A 8 6.87 -8.03 10.80
N LEU A 9 5.76 -7.33 10.99
CA LEU A 9 4.49 -7.65 10.32
C LEU A 9 4.53 -7.40 8.80
N PHE A 10 5.44 -6.53 8.37
CA PHE A 10 5.53 -6.02 7.00
C PHE A 10 6.85 -6.34 6.29
N ILE A 11 7.86 -6.81 7.04
CA ILE A 11 9.20 -7.07 6.49
C ILE A 11 9.59 -8.49 6.89
N PRO A 12 9.41 -9.49 6.01
CA PRO A 12 9.82 -10.84 6.33
C PRO A 12 11.34 -10.93 6.47
N SER A 13 11.82 -11.78 7.37
CA SER A 13 13.23 -12.20 7.34
C SER A 13 13.49 -12.99 6.06
N ALA A 14 14.70 -12.90 5.51
CA ALA A 14 15.10 -13.57 4.28
C ALA A 14 14.77 -15.09 4.31
N GLU A 15 14.98 -15.77 5.43
CA GLU A 15 14.69 -17.19 5.58
C GLU A 15 13.18 -17.51 5.44
N ILE A 16 12.32 -16.67 6.02
CA ILE A 16 10.87 -16.90 5.96
C ILE A 16 10.35 -16.57 4.55
N PHE A 17 10.86 -15.49 3.94
CA PHE A 17 10.54 -15.14 2.57
C PHE A 17 10.94 -16.25 1.58
N SER A 18 12.15 -16.80 1.71
CA SER A 18 12.60 -17.91 0.87
C SER A 18 11.74 -19.16 1.04
N ARG A 19 11.42 -19.56 2.28
CA ARG A 19 10.53 -20.72 2.53
C ARG A 19 9.12 -20.50 1.96
N ALA A 20 8.56 -19.30 2.11
CA ALA A 20 7.24 -18.99 1.59
C ALA A 20 7.22 -18.95 0.06
N SER A 21 8.28 -18.44 -0.57
CA SER A 21 8.44 -18.40 -2.03
C SER A 21 8.51 -19.80 -2.63
N VAL A 22 9.26 -20.71 -2.02
CA VAL A 22 9.35 -22.11 -2.48
C VAL A 22 7.99 -22.81 -2.42
N ARG A 23 7.18 -22.54 -1.39
CA ARG A 23 5.81 -23.08 -1.28
C ARG A 23 4.84 -22.49 -2.31
N TRP A 24 5.18 -21.35 -2.90
CA TRP A 24 4.35 -20.67 -3.90
C TRP A 24 4.58 -21.19 -5.33
N ILE A 25 5.66 -21.96 -5.56
CA ILE A 25 5.99 -22.54 -6.86
C ILE A 25 4.86 -23.48 -7.29
N GLY A 26 4.24 -23.19 -8.43
CA GLY A 26 3.15 -23.98 -9.00
C GLY A 26 1.74 -23.57 -8.55
N TYR A 27 1.60 -22.57 -7.67
CA TYR A 27 0.28 -22.09 -7.22
C TYR A 27 -0.30 -21.01 -8.13
N ASP A 28 0.48 -19.98 -8.45
CA ASP A 28 0.08 -18.88 -9.32
C ASP A 28 1.24 -18.39 -10.19
N ARG A 29 0.94 -17.68 -11.29
CA ARG A 29 1.98 -17.05 -12.13
C ARG A 29 2.67 -15.88 -11.42
N VAL A 30 1.98 -15.25 -10.47
CA VAL A 30 2.52 -14.14 -9.67
C VAL A 30 2.95 -14.65 -8.31
N CYS A 31 4.24 -14.54 -8.02
CA CYS A 31 4.80 -14.89 -6.72
C CYS A 31 4.48 -13.81 -5.69
N ASN A 32 3.43 -14.01 -4.89
CA ASN A 32 3.12 -13.17 -3.74
C ASN A 32 3.03 -14.01 -2.45
N PRO A 33 4.19 -14.42 -1.91
CA PRO A 33 4.27 -15.38 -0.81
C PRO A 33 3.75 -14.82 0.53
N TYR A 34 3.40 -13.53 0.58
CA TYR A 34 3.01 -12.81 1.78
C TYR A 34 1.76 -11.97 1.54
N TRP A 35 0.65 -12.39 2.15
CA TRP A 35 -0.63 -11.68 2.06
C TRP A 35 -0.55 -10.22 2.54
N SER A 36 0.38 -9.89 3.44
CA SER A 36 0.61 -8.51 3.91
C SER A 36 1.06 -7.58 2.80
N HIS A 37 1.77 -8.07 1.78
CA HIS A 37 2.09 -7.27 0.59
C HIS A 37 0.84 -6.96 -0.24
N SER A 38 -0.15 -7.86 -0.29
CA SER A 38 -1.45 -7.58 -0.91
C SER A 38 -2.18 -6.45 -0.19
N VAL A 39 -2.14 -6.46 1.15
CA VAL A 39 -2.73 -5.38 1.96
C VAL A 39 -2.00 -4.06 1.71
N GLN A 40 -0.66 -4.05 1.67
CA GLN A 40 0.11 -2.86 1.33
C GLN A 40 -0.26 -2.31 -0.06
N ALA A 41 -0.37 -3.19 -1.07
CA ALA A 41 -0.77 -2.81 -2.41
C ALA A 41 -2.19 -2.22 -2.44
N PHE A 42 -3.12 -2.79 -1.69
CA PHE A 42 -4.49 -2.29 -1.57
C PHE A 42 -4.53 -0.89 -0.92
N VAL A 43 -3.80 -0.70 0.17
CA VAL A 43 -3.70 0.59 0.86
C VAL A 43 -3.08 1.64 -0.06
N ALA A 44 -1.99 1.31 -0.76
CA ALA A 44 -1.33 2.22 -1.70
C ALA A 44 -2.28 2.69 -2.81
N ARG A 45 -3.05 1.78 -3.42
CA ARG A 45 -4.03 2.13 -4.46
C ARG A 45 -5.18 2.99 -3.94
N THR A 46 -5.65 2.69 -2.73
CA THR A 46 -6.72 3.48 -2.09
C THR A 46 -6.24 4.90 -1.78
N LEU A 47 -5.01 5.04 -1.27
CA LEU A 47 -4.41 6.35 -0.99
C LEU A 47 -4.27 7.19 -2.26
N ASP A 48 -3.78 6.60 -3.36
CA ASP A 48 -3.67 7.29 -4.64
C ASP A 48 -5.02 7.86 -5.10
N THR A 49 -6.07 7.04 -5.04
CA THR A 49 -7.43 7.44 -5.42
C THR A 49 -7.96 8.59 -4.56
N ILE A 50 -7.76 8.50 -3.24
CA ILE A 50 -8.21 9.55 -2.29
C ILE A 50 -7.45 10.85 -2.52
N ILE A 51 -6.13 10.77 -2.77
CA ILE A 51 -5.29 11.95 -3.02
C ILE A 51 -5.74 12.66 -4.29
N VAL A 52 -5.93 11.94 -5.40
CA VAL A 52 -6.40 12.51 -6.66
C VAL A 52 -7.77 13.18 -6.48
N TRP A 53 -8.70 12.51 -5.80
CA TRP A 53 -10.02 13.08 -5.52
C TRP A 53 -9.94 14.33 -4.63
N GLY A 54 -9.10 14.31 -3.60
CA GLY A 54 -8.88 15.44 -2.71
C GLY A 54 -8.29 16.66 -3.44
N LEU A 55 -7.33 16.44 -4.33
CA LEU A 55 -6.73 17.48 -5.17
C LEU A 55 -7.76 18.08 -6.14
N GLU A 56 -8.59 17.27 -6.77
CA GLU A 56 -9.68 17.72 -7.63
C GLU A 56 -10.69 18.59 -6.87
N CYS A 57 -11.11 18.14 -5.68
CA CYS A 57 -11.99 18.90 -4.80
C CYS A 57 -11.35 20.23 -4.38
N TYR A 58 -10.08 20.21 -3.99
CA TYR A 58 -9.34 21.40 -3.62
C TYR A 58 -9.20 22.38 -4.79
N ALA A 59 -8.89 21.89 -6.00
CA ALA A 59 -8.80 22.71 -7.20
C ALA A 59 -10.15 23.37 -7.56
N LYS A 60 -11.26 22.64 -7.43
CA LYS A 60 -12.62 23.20 -7.60
C LYS A 60 -12.91 24.28 -6.57
N TRP A 61 -12.60 24.03 -5.31
CA TRP A 61 -12.77 25.01 -4.24
C TRP A 61 -11.94 26.27 -4.48
N LEU A 62 -10.67 26.13 -4.87
CA LEU A 62 -9.79 27.26 -5.20
C LEU A 62 -10.32 28.11 -6.35
N ARG A 63 -10.83 27.47 -7.42
CA ARG A 63 -11.45 28.20 -8.55
C ARG A 63 -12.65 29.02 -8.07
N GLY A 64 -13.53 28.43 -7.26
CA GLY A 64 -14.68 29.15 -6.69
C GLY A 64 -14.31 30.25 -5.69
N ALA A 65 -13.22 30.10 -4.94
CA ALA A 65 -12.68 31.15 -4.07
C ALA A 65 -12.13 32.33 -4.89
N ARG A 66 -11.41 32.04 -5.99
CA ARG A 66 -10.87 33.05 -6.91
C ARG A 66 -12.00 33.86 -7.58
N GLU A 67 -13.07 33.20 -8.02
CA GLU A 67 -14.21 33.87 -8.65
C GLU A 67 -14.92 34.84 -7.70
N ARG A 68 -15.05 34.46 -6.41
CA ARG A 68 -15.62 35.33 -5.36
C ARG A 68 -14.73 36.53 -5.01
N SER A 69 -13.41 36.40 -5.14
CA SER A 69 -12.48 37.51 -4.92
C SER A 69 -12.41 38.48 -6.12
N ARG A 70 -12.98 38.11 -7.27
CA ARG A 70 -12.93 38.90 -8.52
C ARG A 70 -14.23 39.69 -8.79
N ARG A 71 -15.30 39.40 -8.05
CA ARG A 71 -16.51 40.24 -7.94
C ARG A 71 -16.35 41.24 -6.81
#